data_AF-A0A6N7PU76-F1
#
_entry.id   AF-A0A6N7PU76-F1
#
_cell.length_a   1.000
_cell.length_b   1.000
_cell.length_c   1.000
_cell.angle_alpha   90.00
_cell.angle_beta   90.00
_cell.angle_gamma   90.00
#
_symmetry.space_group_name_H-M   'P 1'
#
loop_
_entity.id
_entity.type
_entity.pdbx_description
1 polymer ?
#
loop_
_entity_poly.entity_id
_entity_poly.type
_entity_poly.pdbx_seq_one_letter_code
_entity_poly.pdbx_strand_id
1 'polypeptide(L)'
;MRHISLVALFVALNDLLTNRKDALQSFASGAACIKLLTARREALAKLPAVVAGRPLVDELDSADVRHDGFGYAIWHMTEAYERLPALPEPVRAAARKIRAAFVPTLEDLGASYPAQAKAAMDRQHALAALQPELTMFPVAGGGTLHDWAARFLEAGIDIDSLLSARADLESRTRKDAARLRGEVIGILNRARKNLPLELQEDPSLPKDLDARVFGYLDLLEKSASDAQAKGKATPELPPPPSPTEAKPATP
;
A
#
# COMPACT_ATOMS: atom_id res chain seq x y z
N MET A 1 16.66 -0.40 -20.44
CA MET A 1 15.83 -0.10 -19.24
C MET A 1 14.50 -0.85 -19.29
N ARG A 2 14.53 -2.18 -19.20
CA ARG A 2 13.36 -3.07 -19.15
C ARG A 2 13.10 -3.59 -17.74
N HIS A 3 14.13 -3.74 -16.91
CA HIS A 3 14.10 -4.43 -15.62
C HIS A 3 14.09 -3.48 -14.41
N ILE A 4 14.49 -2.22 -14.58
CA ILE A 4 14.54 -1.23 -13.49
C ILE A 4 13.17 -1.11 -12.80
N SER A 5 13.17 -1.24 -11.47
CA SER A 5 11.96 -1.12 -10.66
C SER A 5 11.50 0.34 -10.57
N LEU A 6 10.24 0.56 -10.16
CA LEU A 6 9.70 1.91 -9.97
C LEU A 6 10.51 2.71 -8.94
N VAL A 7 10.86 2.06 -7.82
CA VAL A 7 11.64 2.68 -6.73
C VAL A 7 13.06 2.98 -7.18
N ALA A 8 13.73 2.04 -7.85
CA ALA A 8 15.05 2.27 -8.43
C ALA A 8 15.04 3.43 -9.43
N LEU A 9 14.00 3.49 -10.28
CA LEU A 9 13.84 4.57 -11.25
C LEU A 9 13.62 5.93 -10.56
N PHE A 10 12.85 5.97 -9.47
CA PHE A 10 12.68 7.19 -8.68
C PHE A 10 14.00 7.67 -8.06
N VAL A 11 14.78 6.75 -7.48
CA VAL A 11 16.12 7.05 -6.93
C VAL A 11 17.07 7.53 -8.03
N ALA A 12 17.06 6.88 -9.19
CA ALA A 12 17.87 7.30 -10.34
C ALA A 12 17.49 8.71 -10.82
N LEU A 13 16.20 9.05 -10.86
CA LEU A 13 15.74 10.39 -11.21
C LEU A 13 16.15 11.44 -10.18
N ASN A 14 16.16 11.11 -8.89
CA ASN A 14 16.68 12.02 -7.87
C ASN A 14 18.16 12.32 -8.12
N ASP A 15 18.99 11.30 -8.31
CA ASP A 15 20.42 11.48 -8.61
C ASP A 15 20.64 12.25 -9.94
N LEU A 16 19.91 11.88 -10.99
CA LEU A 16 20.02 12.50 -12.30
C LEU A 16 19.66 14.00 -12.28
N LEU A 17 18.60 14.37 -11.56
CA LEU A 17 18.10 15.75 -11.50
C LEU A 17 18.77 16.61 -10.41
N THR A 18 19.69 16.02 -9.64
CA THR A 18 20.47 16.74 -8.62
C THR A 18 21.96 16.68 -8.95
N ASN A 19 22.60 15.52 -8.79
CA ASN A 19 24.04 15.34 -8.91
C ASN A 19 24.54 15.31 -10.36
N ARG A 20 23.72 14.83 -11.31
CA ARG A 20 24.10 14.71 -12.74
C ARG A 20 23.37 15.71 -13.63
N LYS A 21 22.69 16.70 -13.04
CA LYS A 21 21.85 17.64 -13.77
C LYS A 21 22.65 18.43 -14.79
N ASP A 22 23.85 18.87 -14.43
CA ASP A 22 24.71 19.66 -15.31
C ASP A 22 25.16 18.85 -16.54
N ALA A 23 25.48 17.57 -16.36
CA ALA A 23 25.79 16.66 -17.46
C ALA A 23 24.56 16.40 -18.34
N LEU A 24 23.37 16.26 -17.73
CA LEU A 24 22.12 16.15 -18.50
C LEU A 24 21.83 17.44 -19.29
N GLN A 25 22.16 18.60 -18.72
CA GLN A 25 21.90 19.90 -19.32
C GLN A 25 22.92 20.29 -20.41
N SER A 26 24.10 19.66 -20.44
CA SER A 26 25.17 20.06 -21.35
C SER A 26 24.90 19.76 -22.83
N PHE A 27 23.86 18.98 -23.15
CA PHE A 27 23.46 18.64 -24.51
C PHE A 27 21.97 18.94 -24.71
N ALA A 28 21.57 19.23 -25.94
CA ALA A 28 20.28 19.82 -26.29
C ALA A 28 19.10 18.90 -25.94
N SER A 29 19.16 17.62 -26.33
CA SER A 29 18.07 16.68 -26.01
C SER A 29 17.96 16.40 -24.51
N GLY A 30 19.07 16.42 -23.78
CA GLY A 30 19.10 16.27 -22.33
C GLY A 30 18.47 17.47 -21.62
N ALA A 31 18.87 18.69 -21.98
CA ALA A 31 18.30 19.93 -21.46
C ALA A 31 16.80 20.03 -21.69
N ALA A 32 16.33 19.66 -22.89
CA ALA A 32 14.90 19.65 -23.23
C ALA A 32 14.07 18.68 -22.38
N CYS A 33 14.68 17.61 -21.85
CA CYS A 33 13.99 16.61 -21.04
C CYS A 33 13.86 17.00 -19.56
N ILE A 34 14.65 17.94 -19.04
CA ILE A 34 14.72 18.25 -17.59
C ILE A 34 13.33 18.56 -17.01
N LYS A 35 12.59 19.49 -17.61
CA LYS A 35 11.25 19.88 -17.11
C LYS A 35 10.28 18.69 -17.06
N LEU A 36 10.31 17.83 -18.08
CA LEU A 36 9.46 16.64 -18.14
C LEU A 36 9.86 15.62 -17.08
N LEU A 37 11.16 15.35 -16.94
CA LEU A 37 11.69 14.41 -15.95
C LEU A 37 11.39 14.88 -14.51
N THR A 38 11.52 16.18 -14.22
CA THR A 38 11.15 16.76 -12.92
C THR A 38 9.67 16.55 -12.61
N ALA A 39 8.78 16.87 -13.56
CA ALA A 39 7.34 16.68 -13.37
C ALA A 39 6.98 15.19 -13.17
N ARG A 40 7.67 14.27 -13.86
CA ARG A 40 7.45 12.83 -13.69
C ARG A 40 8.02 12.29 -12.39
N ARG A 41 9.17 12.76 -11.93
CA ARG A 41 9.71 12.47 -10.60
C ARG A 41 8.73 12.89 -9.50
N GLU A 42 8.15 14.09 -9.61
CA GLU A 42 7.14 14.57 -8.65
C GLU A 42 5.85 13.75 -8.68
N ALA A 43 5.42 13.27 -9.84
CA ALA A 43 4.29 12.34 -9.94
C ALA A 43 4.62 10.97 -9.32
N LEU A 44 5.83 10.44 -9.54
CA LEU A 44 6.30 9.21 -8.92
C LEU A 44 6.36 9.33 -7.39
N ALA A 45 6.81 10.48 -6.87
CA ALA A 45 6.85 10.78 -5.44
C ALA A 45 5.46 10.86 -4.77
N LYS A 46 4.36 10.76 -5.52
CA LYS A 46 2.99 10.71 -4.98
C LYS A 46 2.41 9.30 -4.97
N LEU A 47 3.11 8.31 -5.54
CA LEU A 47 2.61 6.95 -5.61
C LEU A 47 2.77 6.24 -4.25
N PRO A 48 1.74 5.54 -3.73
CA PRO A 48 1.84 4.84 -2.44
C PRO A 48 3.01 3.86 -2.34
N ALA A 49 3.33 3.18 -3.45
CA ALA A 49 4.47 2.28 -3.56
C ALA A 49 5.84 2.97 -3.33
N VAL A 50 5.90 4.30 -3.43
CA VAL A 50 7.08 5.13 -3.17
C VAL A 50 7.00 5.80 -1.79
N VAL A 51 5.80 6.08 -1.27
CA VAL A 51 5.60 7.00 -0.13
C VAL A 51 5.19 6.32 1.17
N ALA A 52 4.27 5.35 1.17
CA ALA A 52 3.43 5.12 2.36
C ALA A 52 3.09 3.65 2.70
N GLY A 53 3.61 2.66 1.98
CA GLY A 53 3.25 1.26 2.26
C GLY A 53 1.86 0.89 1.72
N ARG A 54 1.14 -0.03 2.39
CA ARG A 54 -0.14 -0.55 1.87
C ARG A 54 -1.27 0.49 2.10
N PRO A 55 -2.17 0.72 1.13
CA PRO A 55 -3.26 1.69 1.30
C PRO A 55 -4.26 1.29 2.40
N LEU A 56 -4.91 2.30 3.00
CA LEU A 56 -6.01 2.17 3.97
C LEU A 56 -5.69 1.35 5.24
N VAL A 57 -4.43 1.32 5.68
CA VAL A 57 -4.03 0.57 6.88
C VAL A 57 -4.67 1.18 8.13
N ASP A 58 -4.53 2.49 8.34
CA ASP A 58 -5.05 3.15 9.54
C ASP A 58 -6.58 3.07 9.63
N GLU A 59 -7.26 3.14 8.49
CA GLU A 59 -8.72 3.02 8.41
C GLU A 59 -9.19 1.59 8.71
N LEU A 60 -8.49 0.57 8.21
CA LEU A 60 -8.76 -0.83 8.53
C LEU A 60 -8.51 -1.12 10.00
N ASP A 61 -7.37 -0.68 10.55
CA ASP A 61 -7.04 -0.84 11.97
C ASP A 61 -8.09 -0.13 12.85
N SER A 62 -8.54 1.05 12.45
CA SER A 62 -9.59 1.78 13.18
C SER A 62 -10.95 1.08 13.14
N ALA A 63 -11.31 0.43 12.02
CA ALA A 63 -12.54 -0.35 11.91
C ALA A 63 -12.47 -1.63 12.74
N ASP A 64 -11.33 -2.31 12.72
CA ASP A 64 -11.02 -3.50 13.52
C ASP A 64 -11.11 -3.21 15.02
N VAL A 65 -10.50 -2.12 15.49
CA VAL A 65 -10.61 -1.70 16.90
C VAL A 65 -12.06 -1.48 17.33
N ARG A 66 -12.92 -0.91 16.46
CA ARG A 66 -14.35 -0.74 16.77
C ARG A 66 -15.06 -2.09 16.82
N HIS A 67 -14.84 -2.93 15.83
CA HIS A 67 -15.39 -4.28 15.75
C HIS A 67 -15.05 -5.06 17.02
N ASP A 68 -13.77 -5.18 17.35
CA ASP A 68 -13.29 -5.93 18.50
C ASP A 68 -13.76 -5.30 19.81
N GLY A 69 -13.74 -3.96 19.92
CA GLY A 69 -14.24 -3.25 21.09
C GLY A 69 -15.69 -3.62 21.44
N PHE A 70 -16.59 -3.61 20.45
CA PHE A 70 -17.98 -4.05 20.67
C PHE A 70 -18.08 -5.56 20.88
N GLY A 71 -17.30 -6.36 20.16
CA GLY A 71 -17.27 -7.81 20.30
C GLY A 71 -16.88 -8.26 21.72
N TYR A 72 -15.79 -7.70 22.27
CA TYR A 72 -15.36 -7.92 23.65
C TYR A 72 -16.44 -7.50 24.65
N ALA A 73 -17.06 -6.34 24.43
CA ALA A 73 -18.11 -5.84 25.32
C ALA A 73 -19.33 -6.79 25.36
N ILE A 74 -19.79 -7.28 24.20
CA ILE A 74 -20.88 -8.27 24.09
C ILE A 74 -20.51 -9.57 24.81
N TRP A 75 -19.30 -10.09 24.56
CA TRP A 75 -18.84 -11.33 25.16
C TRP A 75 -18.79 -11.24 26.69
N HIS A 76 -18.13 -10.21 27.23
CA HIS A 76 -18.00 -10.04 28.68
C HIS A 76 -19.34 -9.78 29.37
N MET A 77 -20.24 -9.01 28.74
CA MET A 77 -21.57 -8.79 29.29
C MET A 77 -22.34 -10.10 29.38
N THR A 78 -22.40 -10.88 28.29
CA THR A 78 -23.11 -12.17 28.27
C THR A 78 -22.49 -13.21 29.21
N GLU A 79 -21.16 -13.26 29.33
CA GLU A 79 -20.46 -14.11 30.30
C GLU A 79 -20.84 -13.75 31.75
N ALA A 80 -20.93 -12.46 32.07
CA ALA A 80 -21.30 -12.02 33.42
C ALA A 80 -22.71 -12.51 33.81
N TYR A 81 -23.69 -12.42 32.89
CA TYR A 81 -25.04 -12.97 33.12
C TYR A 81 -25.03 -14.50 33.21
N GLU A 82 -24.19 -15.19 32.45
CA GLU A 82 -24.08 -16.65 32.56
C GLU A 82 -23.48 -17.10 33.89
N ARG A 83 -22.61 -16.29 34.51
CA ARG A 83 -21.97 -16.61 35.80
C ARG A 83 -22.76 -16.13 37.02
N LEU A 84 -23.72 -15.23 36.85
CA LEU A 84 -24.43 -14.63 37.97
C LEU A 84 -25.27 -15.68 38.74
N PRO A 85 -25.05 -15.83 40.07
CA PRO A 85 -25.84 -16.72 40.90
C PRO A 85 -27.32 -16.31 40.93
N ALA A 86 -28.23 -17.28 41.00
CA ALA A 86 -29.68 -17.08 41.10
C ALA A 86 -30.33 -16.21 40.00
N LEU A 87 -29.63 -15.93 38.89
CA LEU A 87 -30.24 -15.27 37.72
C LEU A 87 -31.34 -16.17 37.11
N PRO A 88 -32.53 -15.61 36.80
CA PRO A 88 -33.61 -16.36 36.16
C PRO A 88 -33.18 -17.03 34.85
N GLU A 89 -33.61 -18.28 34.64
CA GLU A 89 -33.19 -19.06 33.47
C GLU A 89 -33.51 -18.41 32.12
N PRO A 90 -34.66 -17.71 31.91
CA PRO A 90 -34.93 -17.02 30.65
C PRO A 90 -33.87 -15.97 30.29
N VAL A 91 -33.36 -15.23 31.28
CA VAL A 91 -32.31 -14.21 31.07
C VAL A 91 -30.97 -14.89 30.78
N ARG A 92 -30.66 -15.97 31.49
CA ARG A 92 -29.44 -16.76 31.25
C ARG A 92 -29.45 -17.39 29.85
N ALA A 93 -30.58 -17.94 29.42
CA ALA A 93 -30.75 -18.52 28.10
C ALA A 93 -30.61 -17.47 26.99
N ALA A 94 -31.18 -16.28 27.18
CA ALA A 94 -31.02 -15.16 26.25
C ALA A 94 -29.55 -14.75 26.09
N ALA A 95 -28.81 -14.61 27.19
CA ALA A 95 -27.37 -14.29 27.15
C ALA A 95 -26.56 -15.35 26.37
N ARG A 96 -26.83 -16.65 26.57
CA ARG A 96 -26.17 -17.73 25.83
C ARG A 96 -26.47 -17.70 24.33
N LYS A 97 -27.73 -17.45 23.95
CA LYS A 97 -28.13 -17.33 22.53
C LYS A 97 -27.41 -16.16 21.86
N ILE A 98 -27.36 -15.00 22.52
CA ILE A 98 -26.66 -13.81 22.01
C ILE A 98 -25.18 -14.11 21.82
N ARG A 99 -24.50 -14.68 22.84
CA ARG A 99 -23.08 -15.02 22.75
C ARG A 99 -22.82 -15.98 21.58
N ALA A 100 -23.59 -17.06 21.49
CA ALA A 100 -23.43 -18.05 20.43
C ALA A 100 -23.68 -17.48 19.02
N ALA A 101 -24.51 -16.45 18.88
CA ALA A 101 -24.79 -15.84 17.59
C ALA A 101 -23.71 -14.84 17.14
N PHE A 102 -23.24 -13.98 18.04
CA PHE A 102 -22.36 -12.86 17.67
C PHE A 102 -20.90 -13.09 17.98
N VAL A 103 -20.56 -13.60 19.17
CA VAL A 103 -19.19 -13.79 19.64
C VAL A 103 -19.10 -15.11 20.43
N PRO A 104 -19.08 -16.27 19.76
CA PRO A 104 -19.03 -17.57 20.44
C PRO A 104 -17.83 -17.69 21.39
N THR A 105 -16.66 -17.30 20.91
CA THR A 105 -15.42 -17.26 21.71
C THR A 105 -14.65 -15.96 21.45
N LEU A 106 -13.70 -15.63 22.33
CA LEU A 106 -12.88 -14.42 22.16
C LEU A 106 -11.86 -14.57 21.03
N GLU A 107 -11.46 -15.81 20.72
CA GLU A 107 -10.56 -16.11 19.59
C GLU A 107 -11.17 -15.69 18.25
N ASP A 108 -12.51 -15.68 18.14
CA ASP A 108 -13.21 -15.25 16.93
C ASP A 108 -12.97 -13.76 16.59
N LEU A 109 -12.63 -12.93 17.58
CA LEU A 109 -12.33 -11.51 17.37
C LEU A 109 -10.96 -11.32 16.70
N GLY A 110 -9.98 -12.17 17.03
CA GLY A 110 -8.65 -12.16 16.39
C GLY A 110 -8.59 -12.73 14.97
N ALA A 111 -9.74 -12.95 14.33
CA ALA A 111 -9.80 -13.44 12.96
C ALA A 111 -9.25 -12.42 11.95
N SER A 112 -8.79 -12.89 10.79
CA SER A 112 -8.36 -11.98 9.72
C SER A 112 -9.51 -11.08 9.24
N TYR A 113 -9.22 -9.87 8.74
CA TYR A 113 -10.24 -8.93 8.23
C TYR A 113 -11.27 -9.56 7.27
N PRO A 114 -10.90 -10.38 6.26
CA PRO A 114 -11.91 -10.99 5.39
C PRO A 114 -12.83 -11.98 6.14
N ALA A 115 -12.30 -12.66 7.16
CA ALA A 115 -13.07 -13.59 7.97
C ALA A 115 -14.04 -12.87 8.91
N GLN A 116 -13.59 -11.78 9.57
CA GLN A 116 -14.46 -10.92 10.37
C GLN A 116 -15.59 -10.32 9.53
N ALA A 117 -15.25 -9.73 8.38
CA ALA A 117 -16.21 -9.15 7.44
C ALA A 117 -17.26 -10.18 6.98
N LYS A 118 -16.81 -11.37 6.57
CA LYS A 118 -17.71 -12.46 6.19
C LYS A 118 -18.62 -12.86 7.35
N ALA A 119 -18.08 -13.04 8.56
CA ALA A 119 -18.86 -13.42 9.72
C ALA A 119 -19.92 -12.36 10.06
N ALA A 120 -19.58 -11.06 9.94
CA ALA A 120 -20.54 -9.98 10.14
C ALA A 120 -21.70 -10.03 9.14
N MET A 121 -21.40 -10.21 7.84
CA MET A 121 -22.44 -10.39 6.80
C MET A 121 -23.32 -11.61 7.09
N ASP A 122 -22.71 -12.76 7.39
CA ASP A 122 -23.43 -13.99 7.68
C ASP A 122 -24.34 -13.83 8.90
N ARG A 123 -23.94 -13.04 9.91
CA ARG A 123 -24.68 -12.86 11.18
C ARG A 123 -25.71 -11.72 11.15
N GLN A 124 -25.83 -10.94 10.08
CA GLN A 124 -26.79 -9.82 10.02
C GLN A 124 -28.22 -10.24 10.34
N HIS A 125 -28.65 -11.39 9.84
CA HIS A 125 -30.00 -11.91 10.09
C HIS A 125 -30.25 -12.22 11.59
N ALA A 126 -29.21 -12.53 12.35
CA ALA A 126 -29.32 -12.81 13.78
C ALA A 126 -29.68 -11.56 14.59
N LEU A 127 -29.34 -10.36 14.12
CA LEU A 127 -29.68 -9.10 14.79
C LEU A 127 -31.19 -8.92 14.90
N ALA A 128 -31.91 -9.13 13.79
CA ALA A 128 -33.37 -9.07 13.77
C ALA A 128 -34.00 -10.24 14.53
N ALA A 129 -33.46 -11.45 14.36
CA ALA A 129 -34.00 -12.66 15.00
C ALA A 129 -33.91 -12.63 16.53
N LEU A 130 -32.87 -12.01 17.08
CA LEU A 130 -32.61 -11.93 18.53
C LEU A 130 -32.95 -10.58 19.14
N GLN A 131 -33.66 -9.71 18.44
CA GLN A 131 -34.02 -8.38 18.94
C GLN A 131 -34.74 -8.43 20.31
N PRO A 132 -35.73 -9.33 20.55
CA PRO A 132 -36.38 -9.42 21.86
C PRO A 132 -35.38 -9.73 22.97
N GLU A 133 -34.46 -10.68 22.77
CA GLU A 133 -33.42 -11.01 23.73
C GLU A 133 -32.42 -9.87 23.92
N LEU A 134 -31.93 -9.26 22.83
CA LEU A 134 -30.92 -8.20 22.86
C LEU A 134 -31.41 -6.96 23.63
N THR A 135 -32.70 -6.63 23.53
CA THR A 135 -33.29 -5.49 24.21
C THR A 135 -33.51 -5.69 25.72
N MET A 136 -33.39 -6.92 26.23
CA MET A 136 -33.46 -7.20 27.67
C MET A 136 -32.27 -6.68 28.46
N PHE A 137 -31.15 -6.39 27.78
CA PHE A 137 -29.87 -6.07 28.40
C PHE A 137 -29.54 -4.59 28.18
N PRO A 138 -29.87 -3.71 29.15
CA PRO A 138 -29.50 -2.29 29.04
C PRO A 138 -27.98 -2.12 29.16
N VAL A 139 -27.45 -1.12 28.47
CA VAL A 139 -26.02 -0.81 28.47
C VAL A 139 -25.74 0.59 29.02
N ALA A 140 -24.50 0.81 29.48
CA ALA A 140 -24.07 2.10 30.02
C ALA A 140 -24.14 3.19 28.92
N GLY A 141 -24.59 4.39 29.30
CA GLY A 141 -24.79 5.50 28.36
C GLY A 141 -26.14 5.50 27.64
N GLY A 142 -27.03 4.55 27.96
CA GLY A 142 -28.33 4.40 27.31
C GLY A 142 -28.29 3.39 26.17
N GLY A 143 -29.47 2.87 25.81
CA GLY A 143 -29.60 1.80 24.80
C GLY A 143 -29.53 0.39 25.40
N THR A 144 -29.32 -0.60 24.54
CA THR A 144 -29.30 -2.03 24.87
C THR A 144 -28.18 -2.78 24.14
N LEU A 145 -27.99 -4.07 24.44
CA LEU A 145 -27.07 -4.92 23.68
C LEU A 145 -27.41 -4.99 22.18
N HIS A 146 -28.65 -4.68 21.79
CA HIS A 146 -29.00 -4.54 20.37
C HIS A 146 -28.15 -3.47 19.68
N ASP A 147 -27.93 -2.32 20.33
CA ASP A 147 -27.18 -1.21 19.76
C ASP A 147 -25.69 -1.57 19.61
N TRP A 148 -25.14 -2.31 20.59
CA TRP A 148 -23.76 -2.80 20.51
C TRP A 148 -23.61 -3.89 19.43
N ALA A 149 -24.55 -4.83 19.33
CA ALA A 149 -24.54 -5.87 18.31
C ALA A 149 -24.69 -5.28 16.90
N ALA A 150 -25.53 -4.27 16.72
CA ALA A 150 -25.64 -3.55 15.46
C ALA A 150 -24.30 -2.90 15.06
N ARG A 151 -23.66 -2.17 15.97
CA ARG A 151 -22.36 -1.51 15.71
C ARG A 151 -21.22 -2.50 15.50
N PHE A 152 -21.24 -3.64 16.18
CA PHE A 152 -20.31 -4.74 15.97
C PHE A 152 -20.38 -5.24 14.51
N LEU A 153 -21.59 -5.53 14.03
CA LEU A 153 -21.80 -5.98 12.66
C LEU A 153 -21.50 -4.90 11.62
N GLU A 154 -21.92 -3.65 11.87
CA GLU A 154 -21.60 -2.51 10.99
C GLU A 154 -20.09 -2.34 10.84
N ALA A 155 -19.33 -2.39 11.93
CA ALA A 155 -17.88 -2.29 11.86
C ALA A 155 -17.24 -3.44 11.06
N GLY A 156 -17.77 -4.67 11.18
CA GLY A 156 -17.32 -5.80 10.36
C GLY A 156 -17.63 -5.61 8.87
N ILE A 157 -18.76 -4.99 8.51
CA ILE A 157 -19.13 -4.68 7.12
C ILE A 157 -18.32 -3.50 6.58
N ASP A 158 -18.00 -2.52 7.42
CA ASP A 158 -17.08 -1.43 7.06
C ASP A 158 -15.71 -1.98 6.65
N ILE A 159 -15.22 -3.02 7.34
CA ILE A 159 -13.97 -3.70 6.99
C ILE A 159 -14.03 -4.27 5.55
N ASP A 160 -15.14 -4.89 5.13
CA ASP A 160 -15.31 -5.35 3.75
C ASP A 160 -15.22 -4.19 2.74
N SER A 161 -15.95 -3.11 3.03
CA SER A 161 -15.98 -1.93 2.16
C SER A 161 -14.58 -1.32 2.00
N LEU A 162 -13.80 -1.28 3.09
CA LEU A 162 -12.41 -0.81 3.09
C LEU A 162 -11.47 -1.76 2.34
N LEU A 163 -11.63 -3.08 2.49
CA LEU A 163 -10.86 -4.08 1.74
C LEU A 163 -11.13 -3.96 0.23
N SER A 164 -12.38 -3.77 -0.16
CA SER A 164 -12.79 -3.55 -1.55
C SER A 164 -12.21 -2.25 -2.12
N ALA A 165 -12.36 -1.14 -1.39
CA ALA A 165 -11.78 0.15 -1.77
C ALA A 165 -10.25 0.07 -1.90
N ARG A 166 -9.59 -0.67 -1.01
CA ARG A 166 -8.16 -0.91 -1.06
C ARG A 166 -7.75 -1.68 -2.31
N ALA A 167 -8.49 -2.73 -2.68
CA ALA A 167 -8.22 -3.49 -3.90
C ALA A 167 -8.31 -2.59 -5.15
N ASP A 168 -9.29 -1.70 -5.20
CA ASP A 168 -9.44 -0.72 -6.27
C ASP A 168 -8.29 0.29 -6.32
N LEU A 169 -7.87 0.80 -5.16
CA LEU A 169 -6.71 1.70 -5.05
C LEU A 169 -5.43 1.01 -5.49
N GLU A 170 -5.19 -0.23 -5.08
CA GLU A 170 -4.04 -1.03 -5.51
C GLU A 170 -4.05 -1.27 -7.03
N SER A 171 -5.22 -1.51 -7.63
CA SER A 171 -5.38 -1.65 -9.08
C SER A 171 -5.06 -0.35 -9.83
N ARG A 172 -5.60 0.78 -9.37
CA ARG A 172 -5.35 2.10 -9.98
C ARG A 172 -3.89 2.53 -9.84
N THR A 173 -3.33 2.42 -8.64
CA THR A 173 -1.93 2.77 -8.37
C THR A 173 -0.96 1.90 -9.16
N ARG A 174 -1.25 0.62 -9.38
CA ARG A 174 -0.45 -0.25 -10.26
C ARG A 174 -0.47 0.22 -11.71
N LYS A 175 -1.64 0.63 -12.23
CA LYS A 175 -1.76 1.18 -13.61
C LYS A 175 -0.98 2.49 -13.76
N ASP A 176 -1.12 3.41 -12.80
CA ASP A 176 -0.40 4.68 -12.82
C ASP A 176 1.11 4.49 -12.66
N ALA A 177 1.54 3.58 -11.79
CA ALA A 177 2.94 3.21 -11.65
C ALA A 177 3.54 2.68 -12.96
N ALA A 178 2.84 1.74 -13.62
CA ALA A 178 3.28 1.19 -14.89
C ALA A 178 3.36 2.26 -16.00
N ARG A 179 2.34 3.14 -16.08
CA ARG A 179 2.29 4.26 -17.02
C ARG A 179 3.43 5.24 -16.79
N LEU A 180 3.58 5.76 -15.57
CA LEU A 180 4.62 6.73 -15.23
C LEU A 180 6.03 6.17 -15.45
N ARG A 181 6.24 4.89 -15.10
CA ARG A 181 7.49 4.19 -15.41
C ARG A 181 7.77 4.17 -16.91
N GLY A 182 6.78 3.79 -17.72
CA GLY A 182 6.91 3.75 -19.17
C GLY A 182 7.21 5.12 -19.78
N GLU A 183 6.54 6.17 -19.30
CA GLU A 183 6.76 7.54 -19.75
C GLU A 183 8.18 8.03 -19.44
N VAL A 184 8.67 7.82 -18.22
CA VAL A 184 10.04 8.19 -17.81
C VAL A 184 11.07 7.45 -18.65
N ILE A 185 10.94 6.12 -18.78
CA ILE A 185 11.86 5.30 -19.60
C ILE A 185 11.85 5.78 -21.05
N GLY A 186 10.67 6.13 -21.58
CA GLY A 186 10.54 6.69 -22.93
C GLY A 186 11.27 8.02 -23.10
N ILE A 187 11.20 8.92 -22.13
CA ILE A 187 11.95 10.19 -22.15
C ILE A 187 13.45 9.94 -22.12
N LEU A 188 13.93 9.11 -21.18
CA LEU A 188 15.36 8.82 -21.02
C LEU A 188 15.94 8.11 -22.25
N ASN A 189 15.23 7.12 -22.82
CA ASN A 189 15.67 6.42 -24.02
C ASN A 189 15.75 7.35 -25.24
N ARG A 190 14.82 8.32 -25.38
CA ARG A 190 14.88 9.31 -26.46
C ARG A 190 16.09 10.23 -26.32
N ALA A 191 16.34 10.75 -25.12
CA ALA A 191 17.52 11.58 -24.86
C ALA A 191 18.82 10.80 -25.18
N ARG A 192 18.93 9.55 -24.68
CA ARG A 192 20.09 8.70 -24.93
C ARG A 192 20.29 8.37 -26.41
N LYS A 193 19.20 8.15 -27.15
CA LYS A 193 19.25 7.84 -28.59
C LYS A 193 19.77 9.03 -29.43
N ASN A 194 19.48 10.26 -29.01
CA ASN A 194 19.90 11.46 -29.73
C ASN A 194 21.35 11.87 -29.42
N LEU A 195 21.86 11.52 -28.24
CA LEU A 195 23.20 11.89 -27.79
C LEU A 195 24.34 11.55 -28.77
N PRO A 196 24.38 10.38 -29.46
CA PRO A 196 25.42 10.10 -30.44
C PRO A 196 25.46 11.09 -31.62
N LEU A 197 24.31 11.60 -32.07
CA LEU A 197 24.24 12.59 -33.14
C LEU A 197 24.77 13.94 -32.64
N GLU A 198 24.39 14.34 -31.43
CA GLU A 198 24.88 15.58 -30.83
C GLU A 198 26.39 15.54 -30.56
N LEU A 199 26.94 14.40 -30.16
CA LEU A 199 28.39 14.19 -30.02
C LEU A 199 29.15 14.25 -31.36
N GLN A 200 28.50 13.94 -32.48
CA GLN A 200 29.08 14.09 -33.82
C GLN A 200 29.06 15.55 -34.29
N GLU A 201 28.01 16.29 -33.95
CA GLU A 201 27.81 17.69 -34.35
C GLU A 201 28.56 18.68 -33.45
N ASP A 202 28.78 18.36 -32.18
CA ASP A 202 29.50 19.21 -31.22
C ASP A 202 30.70 18.48 -30.59
N PRO A 203 31.91 18.68 -31.16
CA PRO A 203 33.15 18.10 -30.62
C PRO A 203 33.57 18.60 -29.23
N SER A 204 32.94 19.67 -28.71
CA SER A 204 33.24 20.20 -27.37
C SER A 204 32.62 19.37 -26.25
N LEU A 205 31.61 18.56 -26.56
CA LEU A 205 30.96 17.68 -25.60
C LEU A 205 31.90 16.56 -25.12
N PRO A 206 31.86 16.21 -23.81
CA PRO A 206 32.67 15.12 -23.29
C PRO A 206 32.34 13.78 -23.96
N LYS A 207 33.35 13.02 -24.40
CA LYS A 207 33.15 11.70 -25.04
C LYS A 207 32.52 10.67 -24.10
N ASP A 208 32.65 10.86 -22.79
CA ASP A 208 32.09 10.02 -21.74
C ASP A 208 30.72 10.51 -21.25
N LEU A 209 30.08 11.47 -21.95
CA LEU A 209 28.83 12.09 -21.53
C LEU A 209 27.69 11.07 -21.35
N ASP A 210 27.62 10.03 -22.19
CA ASP A 210 26.63 8.96 -22.03
C ASP A 210 26.77 8.26 -20.66
N ALA A 211 28.00 7.91 -20.28
CA ALA A 211 28.28 7.28 -18.99
C ALA A 211 28.03 8.24 -17.81
N ARG A 212 28.34 9.53 -17.97
CA ARG A 212 28.06 10.55 -16.94
C ARG A 212 26.58 10.72 -16.66
N VAL A 213 25.73 10.62 -17.69
CA VAL A 213 24.29 10.83 -17.58
C VAL A 213 23.55 9.55 -17.24
N PHE A 214 23.84 8.45 -17.94
CA PHE A 214 23.07 7.20 -17.88
C PHE A 214 23.73 6.09 -17.08
N GLY A 215 25.00 6.24 -16.66
CA GLY A 215 25.75 5.17 -16.00
C GLY A 215 25.10 4.65 -14.72
N TYR A 216 24.47 5.51 -13.92
CA TYR A 216 23.75 5.04 -12.72
C TYR A 216 22.45 4.32 -13.05
N LEU A 217 21.71 4.78 -14.08
CA LEU A 217 20.53 4.07 -14.59
C LEU A 217 20.90 2.68 -15.09
N ASP A 218 22.04 2.55 -15.78
CA ASP A 218 22.54 1.27 -16.29
C ASP A 218 22.95 0.32 -15.17
N LEU A 219 23.60 0.83 -14.11
CA LEU A 219 23.92 0.06 -12.92
C LEU A 219 22.65 -0.52 -12.28
N LEU A 220 21.63 0.32 -12.08
CA LEU A 220 20.36 -0.08 -11.46
C LEU A 220 19.60 -1.09 -12.34
N GLU A 221 19.59 -0.89 -13.65
CA GLU A 221 19.00 -1.82 -14.60
C GLU A 221 19.68 -3.19 -14.56
N LYS A 222 21.03 -3.21 -14.51
CA LYS A 222 21.82 -4.43 -14.43
C LYS A 222 21.57 -5.17 -13.11
N SER A 223 21.61 -4.46 -11.98
CA SER A 223 21.30 -5.04 -10.67
C SER A 223 19.88 -5.63 -10.61
N ALA A 224 18.91 -4.97 -11.24
CA ALA A 224 17.53 -5.48 -11.34
C ALA A 224 17.43 -6.74 -12.19
N SER A 225 18.09 -6.76 -13.35
CA SER A 225 18.15 -7.93 -14.24
C SER A 225 18.79 -9.14 -13.54
N ASP A 226 19.92 -8.93 -12.84
CA ASP A 226 20.63 -9.99 -12.13
C ASP A 226 19.82 -10.57 -10.96
N ALA A 227 19.08 -9.72 -10.23
CA ALA A 227 18.20 -10.17 -9.16
C ALA A 227 17.03 -11.01 -9.71
N GLN A 228 16.44 -10.59 -10.82
CA GLN A 228 15.36 -11.34 -11.48
C GLN A 228 15.85 -12.72 -11.95
N ALA A 229 17.03 -12.79 -12.56
CA ALA A 229 17.64 -14.05 -12.99
C ALA A 229 17.93 -15.00 -11.81
N LYS A 230 18.20 -14.45 -10.62
CA LYS A 230 18.49 -15.21 -9.39
C LYS A 230 17.25 -15.47 -8.52
N GLY A 231 16.05 -15.08 -8.96
CA GLY A 231 14.81 -15.26 -8.20
C GLY A 231 14.72 -14.44 -6.91
N LYS A 232 15.51 -13.37 -6.76
CA LYS A 232 15.44 -12.47 -5.60
C LYS A 232 14.36 -11.41 -5.80
N ALA A 233 13.51 -11.23 -4.78
CA ALA A 233 12.32 -10.36 -4.86
C ALA A 233 12.65 -8.87 -4.99
N THR A 234 13.75 -8.39 -4.38
CA THR A 234 14.16 -6.98 -4.45
C THR A 234 15.68 -6.87 -4.29
N PRO A 235 16.44 -6.39 -5.30
CA PRO A 235 17.83 -6.04 -5.10
C PRO A 235 17.96 -4.80 -4.21
N GLU A 236 18.89 -4.85 -3.27
CA GLU A 236 19.37 -3.66 -2.57
C GLU A 236 19.90 -2.64 -3.58
N LEU A 237 19.52 -1.38 -3.43
CA LEU A 237 19.87 -0.34 -4.38
C LEU A 237 21.33 0.06 -4.18
N PRO A 238 22.22 -0.13 -5.18
CA PRO A 238 23.59 0.34 -5.07
C PRO A 238 23.62 1.87 -4.98
N PRO A 239 24.57 2.45 -4.21
CA PRO A 239 24.74 3.89 -4.15
C PRO A 239 25.14 4.45 -5.53
N PRO A 240 24.77 5.70 -5.85
CA PRO A 240 25.20 6.33 -7.09
C PRO A 240 26.73 6.46 -7.14
N PRO A 241 27.38 6.09 -8.27
CA PRO A 241 28.81 6.28 -8.43
C PRO A 241 29.14 7.78 -8.54
N SER A 242 30.26 8.20 -7.97
CA SER A 242 30.71 9.59 -8.01
C SER A 242 30.80 10.12 -9.46
N PRO A 243 30.41 11.39 -9.75
CA PRO A 243 30.41 11.96 -11.10
C PRO A 243 31.76 11.88 -11.84
N THR A 244 32.85 11.75 -11.09
CA THR A 244 34.24 11.75 -11.59
C THR A 244 34.78 10.35 -11.91
N GLU A 245 34.07 9.26 -11.60
CA GLU A 245 34.57 7.88 -11.68
C GLU A 245 34.03 7.07 -12.86
N ALA A 246 33.41 7.69 -13.86
CA ALA A 246 33.02 7.02 -15.10
C ALA A 246 34.27 6.58 -15.91
N LYS A 247 34.86 5.45 -15.53
CA LYS A 247 35.92 4.80 -16.32
C LYS A 247 35.36 4.45 -17.71
N PRO A 248 36.12 4.67 -18.79
CA PRO A 248 35.70 4.25 -20.13
C PRO A 248 35.51 2.74 -20.15
N ALA A 249 34.42 2.27 -20.73
CA ALA A 249 34.29 0.86 -21.11
C ALA A 249 35.41 0.54 -22.10
N THR A 250 36.23 -0.44 -21.76
CA THR A 250 37.27 -1.00 -22.63
C THR A 250 36.63 -1.56 -23.90
N PRO A 251 37.25 -1.38 -25.09
CA PRO A 251 36.74 -1.86 -26.37
C PRO A 251 36.57 -3.38 -26.45
#